data_AF-A0A9X7JYA5-F1
#
_entry.id   AF-A0A9X7JYA5-F1
#
_cell.length_a   1.000
_cell.length_b   1.000
_cell.length_c   1.000
_cell.angle_alpha   90.00
_cell.angle_beta   90.00
_cell.angle_gamma   90.00
#
_symmetry.space_group_name_H-M   'P 1'
#
loop_
_entity.id
_entity.type
_entity.pdbx_description
1 polymer ?
#
loop_
_entity_poly.entity_id
_entity_poly.type
_entity_poly.pdbx_seq_one_letter_code
_entity_poly.pdbx_strand_id
1 'polypeptide(L)'
;FSMTEMPYLCWAFLYTSTGVNSYKKQKPTLDPLPFAEIIDTLSTDFYITIHLFIGHIHPYGDHLYELFCHEKQCFQLAQTYMPTQTVYQMEDVIPLLLIHGSSELEMIKKSLPFLETLDDESLHIIKTFFQCNLNVSLAAKKLYMHRNSLQYRIDKFIEKTGIDIKHFKGAVAVYLAILLQQYADN
;
A
#
# COMPACT_ATOMS: atom_id res chain seq x y z
N PHE A 1 -6.77 17.95 -35.55
CA PHE A 1 -5.46 17.33 -35.83
C PHE A 1 -4.55 17.64 -34.66
N SER A 2 -4.05 16.71 -33.85
CA SER A 2 -4.00 15.25 -33.95
C SER A 2 -4.39 14.57 -32.63
N MET A 3 -5.10 13.44 -32.77
CA MET A 3 -5.02 12.32 -31.84
C MET A 3 -3.61 11.74 -31.96
N THR A 4 -2.79 11.76 -30.93
CA THR A 4 -1.61 10.90 -30.79
C THR A 4 -1.13 11.00 -29.35
N GLU A 5 -0.98 9.84 -28.70
CA GLU A 5 -0.45 9.62 -27.35
C GLU A 5 -1.41 9.83 -26.18
N MET A 6 -2.40 8.94 -26.07
CA MET A 6 -2.98 8.58 -24.76
C MET A 6 -2.34 7.24 -24.35
N PRO A 7 -1.49 7.18 -23.32
CA PRO A 7 -0.99 5.90 -22.84
C PRO A 7 -2.17 5.11 -22.27
N TYR A 8 -2.40 3.93 -22.84
CA TYR A 8 -3.45 3.01 -22.44
C TYR A 8 -3.23 2.60 -20.98
N LEU A 9 -4.01 3.19 -20.07
CA LEU A 9 -4.12 2.77 -18.67
C LEU A 9 -4.71 1.35 -18.64
N CYS A 10 -3.86 0.33 -18.57
CA CYS A 10 -4.29 -1.02 -18.22
C CYS A 10 -4.32 -1.11 -16.70
N TRP A 11 -5.45 -0.72 -16.10
CA TRP A 11 -5.65 -0.80 -14.66
C TRP A 11 -6.31 -2.15 -14.32
N ALA A 12 -5.56 -3.05 -13.68
CA ALA A 12 -6.10 -4.33 -13.23
C ALA A 12 -6.91 -4.13 -11.94
N PHE A 13 -8.23 -4.24 -12.03
CA PHE A 13 -9.08 -4.49 -10.88
C PHE A 13 -9.31 -5.99 -10.71
N LEU A 14 -9.14 -6.50 -9.49
CA LEU A 14 -9.88 -7.66 -9.01
C LEU A 14 -11.12 -7.14 -8.27
N TYR A 15 -12.24 -7.01 -8.96
CA TYR A 15 -13.54 -6.83 -8.31
C TYR A 15 -14.05 -8.19 -7.85
N THR A 16 -14.30 -8.35 -6.55
CA THR A 16 -15.17 -9.44 -6.08
C THR A 16 -16.59 -8.92 -6.02
N SER A 17 -17.45 -9.35 -6.95
CA SER A 17 -18.89 -9.19 -6.83
C SER A 17 -19.40 -10.12 -5.72
N THR A 18 -19.26 -9.76 -4.45
CA THR A 18 -19.98 -10.49 -3.40
C THR A 18 -21.38 -9.92 -3.28
N GLY A 19 -22.25 -10.35 -4.20
CA GLY A 19 -23.63 -10.62 -3.84
C GLY A 19 -23.64 -11.62 -2.69
N VAL A 20 -24.57 -11.41 -1.76
CA VAL A 20 -24.78 -12.19 -0.54
C VAL A 20 -24.75 -13.69 -0.83
N ASN A 21 -23.61 -14.31 -0.60
CA ASN A 21 -23.47 -15.66 -0.09
C ASN A 21 -22.09 -15.74 0.55
N SER A 22 -22.08 -16.18 1.80
CA SER A 22 -20.95 -16.45 2.66
C SER A 22 -19.89 -17.32 1.97
N TYR A 23 -19.00 -16.71 1.19
CA TYR A 23 -17.72 -17.31 0.85
C TYR A 23 -16.83 -17.12 2.08
N LYS A 24 -16.69 -18.20 2.86
CA LYS A 24 -15.63 -18.32 3.87
C LYS A 24 -14.36 -17.74 3.29
N LYS A 25 -13.74 -16.77 4.00
CA LYS A 25 -12.38 -16.27 3.77
C LYS A 25 -11.47 -17.46 3.40
N GLN A 26 -11.29 -17.72 2.11
CA GLN A 26 -10.17 -18.51 1.66
C GLN A 26 -8.99 -17.55 1.78
N LYS A 27 -8.02 -17.91 2.64
CA LYS A 27 -6.71 -17.24 2.68
C LYS A 27 -6.30 -16.97 1.23
N PRO A 28 -5.98 -15.73 0.85
CA PRO A 28 -5.30 -15.51 -0.42
C PRO A 28 -4.05 -16.38 -0.38
N THR A 29 -3.94 -17.34 -1.30
CA THR A 29 -2.72 -18.11 -1.50
C THR A 29 -1.65 -17.09 -1.84
N LEU A 30 -0.71 -16.94 -0.91
CA LEU A 30 0.11 -15.75 -0.69
C LEU A 30 1.40 -15.79 -1.52
N ASP A 31 1.32 -16.30 -2.75
CA ASP A 31 2.41 -16.11 -3.70
C ASP A 31 2.10 -14.80 -4.45
N PRO A 32 2.89 -13.74 -4.24
CA PRO A 32 2.69 -12.49 -4.97
C PRO A 32 2.80 -12.81 -6.46
N LEU A 33 1.76 -12.47 -7.22
CA LEU A 33 1.81 -12.58 -8.67
C LEU A 33 3.05 -11.81 -9.17
N PRO A 34 3.85 -12.36 -10.08
CA PRO A 34 5.07 -11.72 -10.57
C PRO A 34 4.70 -10.63 -11.57
N PHE A 35 4.01 -9.58 -11.11
CA PHE A 35 3.49 -8.52 -11.95
C PHE A 35 4.58 -7.86 -12.78
N ALA A 36 5.80 -7.70 -12.24
CA ALA A 36 6.94 -7.18 -12.99
C ALA A 36 7.25 -8.05 -14.22
N GLU A 37 7.36 -9.38 -14.04
CA GLU A 37 7.65 -10.30 -15.15
C GLU A 37 6.52 -10.32 -16.20
N ILE A 38 5.26 -10.27 -15.74
CA ILE A 38 4.09 -10.21 -16.63
C ILE A 38 4.11 -8.91 -17.45
N ILE A 39 4.37 -7.78 -16.80
CA ILE A 39 4.42 -6.46 -17.44
C ILE A 39 5.61 -6.37 -18.41
N ASP A 40 6.76 -6.91 -18.05
CA ASP A 40 7.94 -6.94 -18.91
C ASP A 40 7.70 -7.79 -20.17
N THR A 41 7.04 -8.94 -20.01
CA THR A 41 6.66 -9.82 -21.13
C THR A 41 5.70 -9.10 -22.07
N LEU A 42 4.60 -8.54 -21.54
CA LEU A 42 3.61 -7.81 -22.35
C LEU A 42 4.21 -6.58 -23.02
N SER A 43 5.06 -5.84 -22.32
CA SER A 43 5.74 -4.66 -22.88
C SER A 43 6.62 -5.04 -24.07
N THR A 44 7.31 -6.17 -23.97
CA THR A 44 8.18 -6.69 -25.03
C THR A 44 7.38 -7.21 -26.22
N ASP A 45 6.37 -8.05 -25.98
CA ASP A 45 5.55 -8.67 -27.04
C ASP A 45 4.81 -7.65 -27.90
N PHE A 46 4.33 -6.57 -27.27
CA PHE A 46 3.53 -5.54 -27.93
C PHE A 46 4.35 -4.28 -28.29
N TYR A 47 5.65 -4.24 -27.98
CA TYR A 47 6.53 -3.08 -28.19
C TYR A 47 5.95 -1.77 -27.62
N ILE A 48 5.35 -1.86 -26.43
CA ILE A 48 4.78 -0.72 -25.70
C ILE A 48 5.33 -0.68 -24.28
N THR A 49 5.39 0.50 -23.68
CA THR A 49 5.69 0.62 -22.25
C THR A 49 4.39 0.54 -21.45
N ILE A 50 4.28 -0.46 -20.58
CA ILE A 50 3.12 -0.62 -19.71
C ILE A 50 3.52 -0.22 -18.29
N HIS A 51 2.71 0.62 -17.68
CA HIS A 51 2.79 0.95 -16.26
C HIS A 51 1.55 0.45 -15.54
N LEU A 52 1.74 -0.23 -14.42
CA LEU A 52 0.72 -0.83 -13.59
C LEU A 52 0.75 -0.22 -12.20
N PHE A 53 -0.41 0.23 -11.71
CA PHE A 53 -0.56 0.67 -10.32
C PHE A 53 -1.45 -0.32 -9.55
N ILE A 54 -0.90 -0.87 -8.47
CA ILE A 54 -1.57 -1.78 -7.54
C ILE A 54 -2.12 -0.93 -6.38
N GLY A 55 -3.40 -0.57 -6.48
CA GLY A 55 -4.13 0.21 -5.47
C GLY A 55 -4.67 -0.64 -4.31
N HIS A 56 -5.44 0.00 -3.43
CA HIS A 56 -6.11 -0.69 -2.33
C HIS A 56 -7.38 -1.41 -2.79
N ILE A 57 -7.78 -2.43 -2.02
CA ILE A 57 -9.07 -3.08 -2.20
C ILE A 57 -10.13 -2.27 -1.47
N HIS A 58 -11.06 -1.67 -2.21
CA HIS A 58 -12.18 -0.90 -1.65
C HIS A 58 -13.49 -1.71 -1.69
N PRO A 59 -14.31 -1.69 -0.62
CA PRO A 59 -15.66 -2.20 -0.69
C PRO A 59 -16.50 -1.32 -1.65
N TYR A 60 -17.50 -1.93 -2.29
CA TYR A 60 -18.45 -1.16 -3.09
C TYR A 60 -19.25 -0.20 -2.20
N GLY A 61 -19.33 1.07 -2.60
CA GLY A 61 -20.05 2.11 -1.86
C GLY A 61 -20.02 3.46 -2.56
N ASP A 62 -20.68 4.45 -1.97
CA ASP A 62 -20.94 5.78 -2.58
C ASP A 62 -19.65 6.57 -2.89
N HIS A 63 -18.54 6.26 -2.21
CA HIS A 63 -17.26 6.95 -2.37
C HIS A 63 -16.29 6.27 -3.36
N LEU A 64 -16.70 5.18 -4.03
CA LEU A 64 -15.79 4.40 -4.88
C LEU A 64 -15.18 5.25 -6.03
N TYR A 65 -15.97 6.15 -6.62
CA TYR A 65 -15.48 7.05 -7.66
C TYR A 65 -14.44 8.04 -7.14
N GLU A 66 -14.65 8.59 -5.94
CA GLU A 66 -13.70 9.51 -5.31
C GLU A 66 -12.38 8.82 -4.97
N LEU A 67 -12.46 7.62 -4.40
CA LEU A 67 -11.30 6.77 -4.11
C LEU A 67 -10.52 6.42 -5.38
N PHE A 68 -11.23 6.13 -6.47
CA PHE A 68 -10.61 5.91 -7.78
C PHE A 68 -9.88 7.15 -8.30
N CYS A 69 -10.51 8.33 -8.25
CA CYS A 69 -9.87 9.57 -8.65
C CYS A 69 -8.62 9.87 -7.81
N HIS A 70 -8.69 9.60 -6.51
CA HIS A 70 -7.58 9.76 -5.60
C HIS A 70 -6.41 8.81 -5.93
N GLU A 71 -6.66 7.53 -6.14
CA GLU A 71 -5.62 6.57 -6.55
C GLU A 71 -5.02 6.91 -7.92
N LYS A 72 -5.83 7.49 -8.83
CA LYS A 72 -5.33 8.01 -10.11
C LYS A 72 -4.29 9.10 -9.94
N GLN A 73 -4.57 10.05 -9.04
CA GLN A 73 -3.64 11.12 -8.72
C GLN A 73 -2.37 10.58 -8.06
N CYS A 74 -2.51 9.60 -7.16
CA CYS A 74 -1.39 8.90 -6.56
C CYS A 74 -0.49 8.25 -7.62
N PHE A 75 -1.09 7.55 -8.58
CA PHE A 75 -0.36 6.92 -9.67
C PHE A 75 0.37 7.95 -10.55
N GLN A 76 -0.30 9.04 -10.94
CA GLN A 76 0.30 10.12 -11.73
C GLN A 76 1.48 10.76 -11.00
N LEU A 77 1.36 10.96 -9.70
CA LEU A 77 2.45 11.45 -8.85
C LEU A 77 3.62 10.48 -8.86
N ALA A 78 3.36 9.18 -8.67
CA ALA A 78 4.38 8.14 -8.68
C ALA A 78 5.14 8.10 -10.02
N GLN A 79 4.43 8.14 -11.15
CA GLN A 79 5.04 8.17 -12.48
C GLN A 79 5.91 9.41 -12.71
N THR A 80 5.52 10.55 -12.14
CA THR A 80 6.28 11.80 -12.26
C THR A 80 7.66 11.68 -11.59
N TYR A 81 7.73 11.02 -10.44
CA TYR A 81 8.95 10.92 -9.64
C TYR A 81 9.75 9.63 -9.86
N MET A 82 9.11 8.57 -10.35
CA MET A 82 9.72 7.26 -10.58
C MET A 82 9.45 6.76 -12.01
N PRO A 83 9.77 7.53 -13.07
CA PRO A 83 9.31 7.25 -14.44
C PRO A 83 9.82 5.92 -15.02
N THR A 84 10.93 5.38 -14.49
CA THR A 84 11.49 4.09 -14.94
C THR A 84 10.82 2.89 -14.28
N GLN A 85 10.00 3.09 -13.24
CA GLN A 85 9.29 2.01 -12.58
C GLN A 85 8.08 1.60 -13.45
N THR A 86 7.84 0.30 -13.58
CA THR A 86 6.73 -0.25 -14.38
C THR A 86 5.59 -0.74 -13.50
N VAL A 87 5.88 -1.23 -12.29
CA VAL A 87 4.86 -1.65 -11.31
C VAL A 87 4.96 -0.76 -10.08
N TYR A 88 3.87 -0.10 -9.73
CA TYR A 88 3.76 0.85 -8.63
C TYR A 88 2.78 0.33 -7.60
N GLN A 89 3.04 0.63 -6.33
CA GLN A 89 2.15 0.29 -5.22
C GLN A 89 1.91 1.51 -4.34
N MET A 90 0.93 1.42 -3.43
CA MET A 90 0.61 2.53 -2.51
C MET A 90 1.81 2.95 -1.66
N GLU A 91 2.68 2.01 -1.28
CA GLU A 91 3.89 2.26 -0.48
C GLU A 91 4.91 3.16 -1.19
N ASP A 92 4.92 3.16 -2.52
CA ASP A 92 5.79 4.04 -3.32
C ASP A 92 5.34 5.50 -3.24
N VAL A 93 4.03 5.72 -3.10
CA VAL A 93 3.43 7.05 -3.20
C VAL A 93 3.34 7.76 -1.86
N ILE A 94 3.16 7.02 -0.76
CA ILE A 94 3.00 7.60 0.59
C ILE A 94 4.14 8.58 0.94
N PRO A 95 5.43 8.25 0.76
CA PRO A 95 6.50 9.22 0.99
C PRO A 95 6.42 10.44 0.05
N LEU A 96 6.00 10.25 -1.21
CA LEU A 96 5.86 11.33 -2.18
C LEU A 96 4.74 12.29 -1.80
N LEU A 97 3.59 11.80 -1.30
CA LEU A 97 2.50 12.65 -0.82
C LEU A 97 2.97 13.58 0.32
N LEU A 98 3.80 13.06 1.22
CA LEU A 98 4.36 13.82 2.33
C LEU A 98 5.38 14.87 1.88
N ILE A 99 6.24 14.54 0.90
CA ILE A 99 7.30 15.43 0.41
C ILE A 99 6.74 16.51 -0.52
N HIS A 100 5.80 16.14 -1.39
CA HIS A 100 5.22 17.05 -2.38
C HIS A 100 4.35 18.15 -1.74
N GLY A 101 4.13 18.08 -0.42
CA GLY A 101 3.55 19.17 0.34
C GLY A 101 2.10 19.44 -0.04
N SER A 102 1.33 18.42 -0.42
CA SER A 102 -0.12 18.59 -0.44
C SER A 102 -0.54 18.94 0.99
N SER A 103 -1.02 20.18 1.16
CA SER A 103 -1.48 20.78 2.41
C SER A 103 -2.67 20.04 3.07
N GLU A 104 -2.97 18.84 2.61
CA GLU A 104 -4.15 18.07 2.90
C GLU A 104 -3.71 16.81 3.63
N LEU A 105 -3.39 16.98 4.91
CA LEU A 105 -3.34 15.89 5.88
C LEU A 105 -4.52 14.92 5.68
N GLU A 106 -5.68 15.46 5.30
CA GLU A 106 -6.88 14.71 4.94
C GLU A 106 -6.71 13.79 3.72
N MET A 107 -5.98 14.18 2.67
CA MET A 107 -5.65 13.26 1.57
C MET A 107 -4.72 12.14 2.04
N ILE A 108 -3.74 12.47 2.87
CA ILE A 108 -2.80 11.49 3.40
C ILE A 108 -3.53 10.50 4.33
N LYS A 109 -4.44 10.99 5.18
CA LYS A 109 -5.33 10.14 5.99
C LYS A 109 -6.25 9.27 5.13
N LYS A 110 -6.85 9.82 4.06
CA LYS A 110 -7.64 9.03 3.08
C LYS A 110 -6.82 7.92 2.44
N SER A 111 -5.52 8.16 2.22
CA SER A 111 -4.58 7.17 1.70
C SER A 111 -4.18 6.12 2.74
N LEU A 112 -4.36 6.40 4.03
CA LEU A 112 -3.86 5.63 5.17
C LEU A 112 -4.98 5.35 6.19
N PRO A 113 -6.13 4.77 5.78
CA PRO A 113 -7.29 4.61 6.65
C PRO A 113 -7.00 3.70 7.85
N PHE A 114 -5.95 2.87 7.77
CA PHE A 114 -5.56 2.03 8.88
C PHE A 114 -5.10 2.83 10.11
N LEU A 115 -4.56 4.04 9.95
CA LEU A 115 -4.03 4.86 11.06
C LEU A 115 -5.11 5.19 12.11
N GLU A 116 -6.35 5.42 11.68
CA GLU A 116 -7.48 5.69 12.59
C GLU A 116 -7.92 4.45 13.37
N THR A 117 -7.53 3.27 12.90
CA THR A 117 -7.96 1.98 13.47
C THR A 117 -6.85 1.26 14.22
N LEU A 118 -5.66 1.85 14.33
CA LEU A 118 -4.56 1.29 15.08
C LEU A 118 -4.70 1.66 16.56
N ASP A 119 -4.79 0.63 17.40
CA ASP A 119 -4.72 0.78 18.84
C ASP A 119 -3.28 1.05 19.30
N ASP A 120 -3.14 1.63 20.51
CA ASP A 120 -1.85 1.99 21.10
C ASP A 120 -0.88 0.80 21.24
N GLU A 121 -1.39 -0.41 21.53
CA GLU A 121 -0.57 -1.62 21.65
C GLU A 121 0.02 -1.99 20.28
N SER A 122 -0.80 -2.05 19.25
CA SER A 122 -0.38 -2.29 17.86
C SER A 122 0.65 -1.25 17.41
N LEU A 123 0.39 0.03 17.67
CA LEU A 123 1.32 1.12 17.34
C LEU A 123 2.68 0.93 18.03
N HIS A 124 2.67 0.61 19.33
CA HIS A 124 3.90 0.36 20.10
C HIS A 124 4.70 -0.82 19.55
N ILE A 125 4.01 -1.89 19.16
CA ILE A 125 4.63 -3.09 18.58
C ILE A 125 5.29 -2.76 17.24
N ILE A 126 4.59 -2.10 16.33
CA ILE A 126 5.12 -1.73 15.01
C ILE A 126 6.30 -0.76 15.12
N LYS A 127 6.20 0.26 15.99
CA LYS A 127 7.33 1.17 16.27
C LYS A 127 8.54 0.42 16.80
N THR A 128 8.35 -0.51 17.72
CA THR A 128 9.45 -1.30 18.29
C THR A 128 10.08 -2.20 17.23
N PHE A 129 9.26 -2.81 16.37
CA PHE A 129 9.73 -3.58 15.22
C PHE A 129 10.61 -2.74 14.28
N PHE A 130 10.21 -1.50 13.98
CA PHE A 130 11.00 -0.57 13.17
C PHE A 130 12.30 -0.15 13.85
N GLN A 131 12.27 0.17 15.14
CA GLN A 131 13.47 0.49 15.95
C GLN A 131 14.47 -0.67 16.01
N CYS A 132 13.99 -1.90 15.85
CA CYS A 132 14.81 -3.09 15.78
C CYS A 132 15.24 -3.44 14.34
N ASN A 133 15.21 -2.47 13.41
CA ASN A 133 15.58 -2.64 12.01
C ASN A 133 14.85 -3.82 11.35
N LEU A 134 13.55 -3.94 11.59
CA LEU A 134 12.69 -5.01 11.07
C LEU A 134 13.12 -6.42 11.52
N ASN A 135 13.92 -6.52 12.61
CA ASN A 135 14.34 -7.79 13.16
C ASN A 135 13.32 -8.30 14.18
N VAL A 136 12.53 -9.31 13.78
CA VAL A 136 11.49 -9.92 14.61
C VAL A 136 12.05 -10.51 15.91
N SER A 137 13.22 -11.15 15.88
CA SER A 137 13.81 -11.74 17.09
C SER A 137 14.21 -10.68 18.12
N LEU A 138 14.84 -9.59 17.67
CA LEU A 138 15.27 -8.50 18.53
C LEU A 138 14.07 -7.74 19.11
N ALA A 139 13.08 -7.45 18.26
CA ALA A 139 11.84 -6.79 18.66
C ALA A 139 11.05 -7.63 19.67
N ALA A 140 10.95 -8.95 19.46
CA ALA A 140 10.27 -9.86 20.38
C ALA A 140 10.93 -9.85 21.76
N LYS A 141 12.27 -9.88 21.81
CA LYS A 141 13.01 -9.75 23.08
C LYS A 141 12.75 -8.41 23.76
N LYS A 142 12.72 -7.30 23.02
CA LYS A 142 12.48 -5.95 23.55
C LYS A 142 11.04 -5.76 24.05
N LEU A 143 10.07 -6.41 23.41
CA LEU A 143 8.65 -6.40 23.77
C LEU A 143 8.29 -7.46 24.83
N TYR A 144 9.25 -8.29 25.27
CA TYR A 144 8.99 -9.46 26.14
C TYR A 144 7.93 -10.42 25.56
N MET A 145 7.89 -10.55 24.23
CA MET A 145 6.98 -11.42 23.50
C MET A 145 7.71 -12.64 22.97
N HIS A 146 6.97 -13.74 22.77
CA HIS A 146 7.48 -14.84 21.97
C HIS A 146 7.61 -14.44 20.49
N ARG A 147 8.69 -14.87 19.82
CA ARG A 147 8.98 -14.53 18.41
C ARG A 147 7.79 -14.81 17.49
N ASN A 148 7.17 -15.97 17.63
CA ASN A 148 6.04 -16.37 16.77
C ASN A 148 4.79 -15.52 17.04
N SER A 149 4.59 -15.09 18.29
CA SER A 149 3.46 -14.21 18.64
C SER A 149 3.64 -12.83 18.04
N LEU A 150 4.87 -12.29 18.03
CA LEU A 150 5.17 -11.03 17.34
C LEU A 150 5.00 -11.17 15.83
N GLN A 151 5.53 -12.26 15.24
CA GLN A 151 5.36 -12.56 13.81
C GLN A 151 3.88 -12.55 13.42
N TYR A 152 3.02 -13.23 14.19
CA TYR A 152 1.58 -13.25 13.95
C TYR A 152 0.95 -11.86 13.99
N ARG A 153 1.36 -11.00 14.94
CA ARG A 153 0.84 -9.62 15.01
C ARG A 153 1.27 -8.77 13.82
N ILE A 154 2.53 -8.93 13.35
CA ILE A 154 3.03 -8.27 12.13
C ILE A 154 2.23 -8.77 10.92
N ASP A 155 2.03 -10.07 10.78
CA ASP A 155 1.28 -10.64 9.66
C ASP A 155 -0.18 -10.15 9.65
N LYS A 156 -0.81 -10.07 10.83
CA LYS A 156 -2.16 -9.53 10.99
C LYS A 156 -2.23 -8.03 10.65
N PHE A 157 -1.20 -7.26 10.97
CA PHE A 157 -1.10 -5.86 10.55
C PHE A 157 -1.05 -5.75 9.03
N ILE A 158 -0.20 -6.57 8.38
CA ILE A 158 -0.09 -6.60 6.91
C ILE A 158 -1.42 -7.01 6.27
N GLU A 159 -2.09 -8.04 6.80
CA GLU A 159 -3.42 -8.46 6.30
C GLU A 159 -4.45 -7.33 6.41
N LYS A 160 -4.42 -6.57 7.52
CA LYS A 160 -5.37 -5.49 7.77
C LYS A 160 -5.11 -4.26 6.90
N THR A 161 -3.84 -3.92 6.68
CA THR A 161 -3.44 -2.67 6.01
C THR A 161 -3.18 -2.85 4.51
N GLY A 162 -2.87 -4.08 4.07
CA GLY A 162 -2.37 -4.36 2.73
C GLY A 162 -0.90 -3.98 2.51
N ILE A 163 -0.25 -3.34 3.50
CA ILE A 163 1.11 -2.81 3.38
C ILE A 163 2.12 -3.77 3.99
N ASP A 164 3.06 -4.24 3.19
CA ASP A 164 4.11 -5.13 3.68
C ASP A 164 5.26 -4.38 4.37
N ILE A 165 5.15 -4.29 5.70
CA ILE A 165 6.13 -3.64 6.56
C ILE A 165 7.39 -4.46 6.83
N LYS A 166 7.53 -5.67 6.28
CA LYS A 166 8.78 -6.45 6.37
C LYS A 166 9.82 -5.97 5.37
N HIS A 167 9.38 -5.20 4.36
CA HIS A 167 10.23 -4.62 3.34
C HIS A 167 10.38 -3.12 3.55
N PHE A 168 11.49 -2.58 3.04
CA PHE A 168 11.88 -1.19 3.24
C PHE A 168 10.79 -0.19 2.84
N LYS A 169 10.21 -0.34 1.64
CA LYS A 169 9.19 0.59 1.11
C LYS A 169 7.97 0.69 2.03
N GLY A 170 7.38 -0.46 2.41
CA GLY A 170 6.25 -0.49 3.33
C GLY A 170 6.59 -0.02 4.73
N ALA A 171 7.77 -0.39 5.25
CA ALA A 171 8.23 0.09 6.56
C ALA A 171 8.38 1.61 6.62
N VAL A 172 8.99 2.22 5.59
CA VAL A 172 9.14 3.68 5.49
C VAL A 172 7.79 4.37 5.37
N ALA A 173 6.93 3.87 4.49
CA ALA A 173 5.58 4.41 4.30
C ALA A 173 4.79 4.45 5.62
N VAL A 174 4.75 3.33 6.35
CA VAL A 174 4.04 3.23 7.64
C VAL A 174 4.73 4.04 8.73
N TYR A 175 6.06 4.09 8.77
CA TYR A 175 6.78 4.88 9.76
C TYR A 175 6.49 6.38 9.63
N LEU A 176 6.53 6.90 8.41
CA LEU A 176 6.22 8.30 8.13
C LEU A 176 4.75 8.63 8.42
N ALA A 177 3.84 7.72 8.04
CA ALA A 177 2.42 7.79 8.35
C ALA A 177 2.16 7.93 9.86
N ILE A 178 2.83 7.11 10.68
CA ILE A 178 2.75 7.17 12.14
C ILE A 178 3.27 8.51 12.68
N LEU A 179 4.40 9.01 12.17
CA LEU A 179 4.95 10.30 12.61
C LEU A 179 3.99 11.47 12.30
N LEU A 180 3.35 11.43 11.13
CA LEU A 180 2.37 12.45 10.74
C LEU A 180 1.18 12.50 11.70
N GLN A 181 0.62 11.34 12.06
CA GLN A 181 -0.50 11.26 12.99
C GLN A 181 -0.14 11.87 14.36
N GLN A 182 1.03 11.52 14.89
CA GLN A 182 1.49 12.06 16.16
C GLN A 182 1.73 13.56 16.14
N TYR A 183 2.16 14.12 15.01
CA TYR A 183 2.32 15.57 14.88
C TYR A 183 0.95 16.26 14.79
N ALA A 184 -0.01 15.67 14.09
CA ALA A 184 -1.36 16.23 13.95
C ALA A 184 -2.18 16.23 15.25
N ASP A 185 -1.91 15.28 16.16
CA ASP A 185 -2.59 15.18 17.46
C ASP A 185 -1.98 16.11 18.55
N ASN A 186 -0.83 16.75 18.28
CA ASN A 186 -0.18 17.74 19.16
C ASN A 186 -0.55 19.17 18.79
#